data_AF-A0A0F3GZ24-F1
#
_entry.id   AF-A0A0F3GZ24-F1
#
_cell.length_a   1.000
_cell.length_b   1.000
_cell.length_c   1.000
_cell.angle_alpha   90.00
_cell.angle_beta   90.00
_cell.angle_gamma   90.00
#
_symmetry.space_group_name_H-M   'P 1'
#
loop_
_entity.id
_entity.type
_entity.pdbx_description
1 polymer ?
#
loop_
_entity_poly.entity_id
_entity_poly.type
_entity_poly.pdbx_seq_one_letter_code
_entity_poly.pdbx_strand_id
1 'polypeptide(L)' 'MIINNGRIIAEGNPDTLKKNMGHYVLEIFSEDGIEERFFEDRDAAVASVKDCKQSCKIREVTLEDVFLKLTGRRIDA' A
#
# COMPACT_ATOMS: atom_id res chain seq x y z
N MET A 1 -3.08 -16.98 1.24
CA MET A 1 -4.18 -17.13 2.23
C MET A 1 -3.83 -16.31 3.45
N ILE A 2 -4.68 -15.35 3.83
CA ILE A 2 -4.48 -14.49 5.00
C ILE A 2 -5.56 -14.81 6.04
N ILE A 3 -5.11 -15.09 7.27
CA ILE A 3 -5.95 -15.43 8.41
C ILE A 3 -5.76 -14.37 9.49
N ASN A 4 -6.86 -13.81 10.01
CA ASN A 4 -6.86 -12.87 11.12
C ASN A 4 -7.88 -13.32 12.16
N ASN A 5 -7.49 -13.42 13.44
CA ASN A 5 -8.31 -13.93 14.54
C ASN A 5 -9.06 -15.26 14.24
N GLY A 6 -8.40 -16.21 13.57
CA GLY A 6 -9.01 -17.50 13.24
C GLY A 6 -10.07 -17.46 12.12
N ARG A 7 -10.24 -16.32 11.44
CA ARG A 7 -11.09 -16.18 10.25
C ARG A 7 -10.22 -15.92 9.02
N ILE A 8 -10.57 -16.55 7.91
CA ILE A 8 -9.98 -16.26 6.60
C ILE A 8 -10.49 -14.88 6.19
N ILE A 9 -9.59 -13.89 6.14
CA ILE A 9 -9.93 -12.52 5.75
C ILE A 9 -9.54 -12.20 4.31
N ALA A 10 -8.68 -13.02 3.71
CA ALA A 10 -8.41 -12.96 2.29
C ALA A 10 -8.03 -14.36 1.77
N GLU A 11 -8.80 -14.84 0.81
CA GLU A 11 -8.56 -16.11 0.12
C GLU A 11 -8.01 -15.80 -1.27
N GLY A 12 -6.73 -16.13 -1.48
CA GLY A 12 -5.98 -15.79 -2.69
C GLY A 12 -4.49 -16.04 -2.49
N ASN A 13 -3.78 -16.30 -3.60
CA ASN A 13 -2.32 -16.30 -3.63
C ASN A 13 -1.84 -14.85 -3.34
N PRO A 14 -0.79 -14.62 -2.52
CA PRO A 14 -0.13 -13.31 -2.37
C PRO A 14 -0.02 -12.48 -3.66
N ASP A 15 0.26 -13.10 -4.80
CA ASP A 15 0.29 -12.43 -6.11
C ASP A 15 -1.07 -11.85 -6.54
N THR A 16 -2.17 -12.56 -6.29
CA THR A 16 -3.53 -12.10 -6.63
C THR A 16 -3.97 -10.94 -5.73
N LEU A 17 -3.52 -10.96 -4.47
CA LEU A 17 -3.82 -9.88 -3.53
C LEU A 17 -3.01 -8.61 -3.85
N LYS A 18 -1.75 -8.75 -4.25
CA LYS A 18 -0.95 -7.64 -4.79
C LYS A 18 -1.57 -7.04 -6.05
N LYS A 19 -2.06 -7.86 -6.97
CA LYS A 19 -2.70 -7.39 -8.21
C LYS A 19 -3.89 -6.45 -7.97
N ASN A 20 -4.66 -6.66 -6.91
CA ASN A 20 -5.81 -5.80 -6.60
C ASN A 20 -5.42 -4.47 -5.92
N MET A 21 -4.18 -4.35 -5.41
CA MET A 21 -3.71 -3.19 -4.67
C MET A 21 -2.84 -2.26 -5.51
N GLY A 22 -2.23 -2.77 -6.58
CA GLY A 22 -1.22 -2.07 -7.37
C GLY A 22 0.20 -2.52 -7.02
N HIS A 23 1.16 -2.16 -7.88
CA HIS A 23 2.57 -2.56 -7.72
C HIS A 23 3.42 -1.51 -7.03
N TYR A 24 2.96 -0.26 -6.99
CA TYR A 24 3.69 0.87 -6.43
C TYR A 24 2.85 1.62 -5.42
N VAL A 25 3.49 2.14 -4.38
CA VAL A 25 2.89 3.03 -3.39
C VAL A 25 3.69 4.31 -3.31
N LEU A 26 2.98 5.44 -3.34
CA LEU A 26 3.48 6.76 -3.03
C LEU A 26 3.08 7.11 -1.60
N GLU A 27 4.09 7.29 -0.76
CA GLU A 27 3.95 7.77 0.62
C GLU A 27 4.18 9.28 0.61
N ILE A 28 3.15 10.04 0.99
CA ILE A 28 3.18 11.50 1.13
C ILE A 28 3.27 11.80 2.63
N PHE A 29 4.40 12.35 3.06
CA PHE A 29 4.65 12.70 4.46
C PHE A 29 4.18 14.13 4.71
N SER A 30 3.04 14.25 5.40
CA SER A 30 2.45 15.52 5.81
C SER A 30 2.53 15.71 7.33
N GLU A 31 2.21 16.91 7.82
CA GLU A 31 2.12 17.17 9.27
C GLU A 31 1.01 16.35 9.94
N ASP A 32 -0.05 16.01 9.19
CA ASP A 32 -1.18 15.20 9.66
C ASP A 32 -0.92 13.68 9.59
N GLY A 33 0.26 13.28 9.11
CA GLY A 33 0.69 11.88 8.99
C GLY A 33 1.03 11.48 7.56
N ILE A 34 1.01 10.16 7.32
CA ILE A 34 1.41 9.55 6.04
C ILE A 34 0.15 9.20 5.24
N GLU A 35 0.00 9.85 4.09
CA GLU A 35 -1.00 9.49 3.08
C GLU A 35 -0.36 8.50 2.09
N GLU A 36 -1.05 7.40 1.84
CA GLU A 36 -0.58 6.32 0.97
C GLU A 36 -1.46 6.22 -0.27
N ARG A 37 -0.87 6.44 -1.46
CA ARG A 37 -1.55 6.26 -2.75
C ARG A 37 -0.95 5.11 -3.52
N PHE A 38 -1.81 4.20 -3.98
CA PHE A 38 -1.39 3.00 -4.68
C PHE A 38 -1.59 3.14 -6.20
N PHE A 39 -0.65 2.62 -6.97
CA PHE A 39 -0.61 2.70 -8.42
C PHE A 39 -0.22 1.36 -9.01
N GLU A 40 -0.80 1.01 -10.16
CA GLU A 40 -0.37 -0.16 -10.93
C GLU A 40 0.99 0.07 -11.58
N ASP A 41 1.22 1.26 -12.13
CA ASP A 41 2.43 1.59 -12.87
C ASP A 41 3.33 2.57 -12.14
N ARG A 42 4.65 2.36 -12.29
CA ARG A 42 5.66 3.26 -11.72
C ARG A 42 5.53 4.67 -12.28
N ASP A 43 5.26 4.80 -13.57
CA ASP A 43 5.14 6.11 -14.23
C ASP A 43 3.94 6.90 -13.71
N ALA A 44 2.83 6.23 -13.37
CA ALA A 44 1.68 6.86 -12.74
C ALA A 44 2.01 7.36 -11.31
N ALA A 45 2.78 6.58 -10.54
CA ALA A 45 3.26 6.99 -9.23
C ALA A 45 4.21 8.21 -9.34
N VAL A 46 5.14 8.19 -10.29
CA VAL A 46 6.08 9.30 -10.55
C VAL A 46 5.37 10.56 -11.02
N ALA A 47 4.35 10.43 -11.86
CA ALA A 47 3.52 11.56 -12.27
C ALA A 47 2.86 12.23 -11.06
N SER A 48 2.36 11.44 -10.11
CA SER A 48 1.74 11.95 -8.87
C SER A 48 2.73 12.61 -7.91
N VAL A 49 4.02 12.24 -7.94
CA VAL A 49 5.06 12.93 -7.16
C VAL A 49 5.27 14.36 -7.62
N LYS A 50 5.07 14.66 -8.91
CA LYS A 50 5.25 16.03 -9.43
C LYS A 50 4.34 17.05 -8.74
N ASP A 51 3.17 16.60 -8.31
CA ASP A 51 2.20 17.43 -7.58
C ASP A 51 2.43 17.41 -6.06
N CYS A 52 3.37 16.58 -5.58
CA CYS A 52 3.70 16.51 -4.18
C CYS A 52 4.61 17.67 -3.75
N LYS A 53 4.04 18.61 -2.99
CA LYS A 53 4.78 19.74 -2.40
C LYS A 53 5.52 19.37 -1.10
N GLN A 54 5.26 18.19 -0.57
CA GLN A 54 5.80 17.68 0.69
C GLN A 54 6.84 16.58 0.43
N SER A 55 7.43 16.03 1.50
CA SER A 55 8.30 14.88 1.35
C SER A 55 7.49 13.70 0.82
N CYS A 56 7.96 13.10 -0.27
CA CYS A 56 7.27 12.03 -0.96
C CYS A 56 8.25 10.90 -1.29
N LYS A 57 7.80 9.65 -1.11
CA LYS A 57 8.60 8.46 -1.42
C LYS A 57 7.80 7.47 -2.24
N ILE A 58 8.36 7.02 -3.36
CA ILE A 58 7.81 5.89 -4.13
C ILE A 58 8.57 4.63 -3.73
N ARG A 59 7.83 3.56 -3.48
CA ARG A 59 8.36 2.21 -3.33
C ARG A 59 7.42 1.17 -3.93
N GLU A 60 7.92 -0.05 -4.09
CA GLU A 60 7.10 -1.18 -4.49
C GLU A 60 6.19 -1.65 -3.35
N VAL A 61 5.00 -2.12 -3.72
CA VAL A 61 4.04 -2.71 -2.79
C VAL A 61 4.54 -4.08 -2.35
N THR A 62 4.65 -4.23 -1.04
CA THR A 62 5.06 -5.50 -0.41
C THR A 62 3.83 -6.31 0.00
N LEU A 63 4.05 -7.56 0.42
CA LEU A 63 2.96 -8.36 0.99
C LEU A 63 2.50 -7.84 2.35
N GLU A 64 3.38 -7.16 3.08
CA GLU A 64 3.04 -6.54 4.35
C GLU A 64 2.01 -5.43 4.16
N ASP A 65 2.19 -4.56 3.16
CA ASP A 65 1.21 -3.51 2.83
C ASP A 65 -0.17 -4.09 2.52
N VAL A 66 -0.20 -5.16 1.73
CA VAL A 66 -1.43 -5.89 1.39
C VAL A 66 -2.10 -6.45 2.65
N PHE A 67 -1.31 -7.01 3.56
CA PHE A 67 -1.83 -7.51 4.83
C PHE A 67 -2.36 -6.38 5.72
N LEU A 68 -1.64 -5.27 5.87
CA LEU A 68 -2.04 -4.10 6.66
C LEU A 68 -3.35 -3.49 6.13
N LYS A 69 -3.48 -3.33 4.81
CA LYS A 69 -4.69 -2.79 4.18
C LYS A 69 -5.90 -3.72 4.31
N LEU A 70 -5.70 -5.03 4.19
CA LEU A 70 -6.77 -6.02 4.34
C LEU A 70 -7.19 -6.22 5.81
N THR A 71 -6.26 -6.07 6.75
CA THR A 71 -6.55 -6.21 8.19
C THR A 71 -7.05 -4.91 8.82
N GLY A 72 -6.88 -3.77 8.16
CA GLY A 72 -7.21 -2.45 8.70
C GLY A 72 -6.38 -2.07 9.93
N ARG A 73 -5.32 -2.83 10.23
CA ARG A 73 -4.39 -2.54 11.32
C ARG A 73 -3.16 -1.92 10.71
N ARG A 74 -2.92 -0.64 11.00
CA ARG A 74 -1.53 -0.16 11.03
C ARG A 74 -0.89 -0.90 12.20
N ILE A 75 0.14 -1.70 11.95
CA ILE A 75 1.00 -2.17 13.03
C ILE A 75 1.79 -0.93 13.43
N ASP A 76 1.25 -0.18 14.38
CA ASP A 76 2.04 0.80 15.12
C ASP A 76 3.12 -0.01 15.86
N ALA A 77 4.38 0.23 15.48
CA ALA A 77 5.56 -0.29 16.13
C ALA A 77 5.96 0.60 17.31
#